data_AF-A0A3D9CPI1-F1
#
_entry.id   AF-A0A3D9CPI1-F1
#
_cell.length_a   1.000
_cell.length_b   1.000
_cell.length_c   1.000
_cell.angle_alpha   90.00
_cell.angle_beta   90.00
_cell.angle_gamma   90.00
#
_symmetry.space_group_name_H-M   'P 1'
#
loop_
_entity.id
_entity.type
_entity.pdbx_description
1 polymer ?
#
loop_
_entity_poly.entity_id
_entity_poly.type
_entity_poly.pdbx_seq_one_letter_code
_entity_poly.pdbx_strand_id
1 'polypeptide(L)' 'MAQRTFKKEDFTKKDDTEYQIMFKVSEIGEGSNLITEKLNENGEYETIQTPIKRFDDSIFIVWDKPFNGRIIFDK' A
#
# COMPACT_ATOMS: atom_id res chain seq x y z
N MET A 1 -13.77 -1.81 8.73
CA MET A 1 -12.97 -1.93 7.50
C MET A 1 -13.17 -0.72 6.59
N ALA A 2 -12.20 0.17 6.59
CA ALA A 2 -12.05 1.24 5.62
C ALA A 2 -11.14 0.77 4.47
N GLN A 3 -11.24 1.43 3.32
CA GLN A 3 -10.40 1.13 2.17
C GLN A 3 -9.86 2.41 1.56
N ARG A 4 -8.63 2.35 1.05
CA ARG A 4 -7.99 3.46 0.36
C ARG A 4 -7.38 2.98 -0.94
N THR A 5 -7.90 3.49 -2.05
CA THR A 5 -7.39 3.23 -3.39
C THR A 5 -6.12 4.05 -3.62
N PHE A 6 -5.16 3.46 -4.31
CA PHE A 6 -3.92 4.11 -4.72
C PHE A 6 -3.62 3.76 -6.18
N LYS A 7 -2.94 4.65 -6.89
CA LYS A 7 -2.51 4.42 -8.26
C LYS A 7 -1.01 4.19 -8.30
N LYS A 8 -0.56 3.62 -9.42
CA LYS A 8 0.87 3.49 -9.73
C LYS A 8 1.61 4.83 -9.71
N GLU A 9 0.89 5.94 -9.89
CA GLU A 9 1.40 7.31 -9.88
C GLU A 9 1.71 7.83 -8.46
N ASP A 10 1.08 7.28 -7.42
CA ASP A 10 1.32 7.64 -6.03
C ASP A 10 2.63 7.02 -5.48
N PHE A 11 3.24 6.09 -6.22
CA PHE A 11 4.46 5.42 -5.79
C PHE A 11 5.65 6.37 -5.87
N THR A 12 6.37 6.45 -4.76
CA THR A 12 7.65 7.13 -4.67
C THR A 12 8.78 6.12 -4.85
N LYS A 13 9.73 6.39 -5.75
CA LYS A 13 10.93 5.56 -5.91
C LYS A 13 11.77 5.68 -4.62
N LYS A 14 11.92 4.58 -3.89
CA LYS A 14 12.70 4.51 -2.64
C LYS A 14 14.18 4.29 -2.96
N ASP A 15 14.45 3.33 -3.83
CA ASP A 15 15.79 2.92 -4.28
C ASP A 15 15.73 2.58 -5.78
N ASP A 16 16.85 2.14 -6.38
CA ASP A 16 16.89 1.87 -7.82
C ASP A 16 15.92 0.76 -8.28
N THR A 17 15.55 -0.14 -7.37
CA THR A 17 14.68 -1.30 -7.60
C THR A 17 13.41 -1.33 -6.75
N GLU A 18 13.28 -0.47 -5.75
CA GLU A 18 12.14 -0.50 -4.80
C GLU A 18 11.29 0.77 -4.92
N TYR A 19 9.98 0.57 -4.98
CA TYR A 19 8.97 1.62 -4.92
C TYR A 19 8.21 1.52 -3.61
N GLN A 20 7.80 2.67 -3.06
CA GLN A 20 7.02 2.70 -1.84
C GLN A 20 5.89 3.71 -1.92
N ILE A 21 4.82 3.46 -1.16
CA ILE A 21 3.82 4.49 -0.86
C ILE A 21 3.88 4.77 0.65
N MET A 22 3.91 6.05 0.99
CA MET A 22 3.78 6.51 2.37
C MET A 22 2.33 6.87 2.65
N PHE A 23 1.78 6.33 3.73
CA PHE A 23 0.52 6.70 4.34
C PHE A 23 0.77 7.16 5.77
N LYS A 24 -0.07 8.04 6.29
CA LYS A 24 -0.02 8.38 7.72
C LYS A 24 -0.83 7.38 8.53
N VAL A 25 -0.44 7.12 9.78
CA VAL A 25 -1.21 6.32 10.74
C VAL A 25 -2.61 6.92 10.93
N SER A 26 -2.73 8.25 10.94
CA SER A 26 -4.03 8.93 10.99
C SER A 26 -4.93 8.67 9.77
N GLU A 27 -4.36 8.21 8.65
CA GLU A 27 -5.09 7.95 7.41
C GLU A 27 -5.53 6.49 7.27
N ILE A 28 -4.68 5.54 7.67
CA ILE A 28 -4.91 4.10 7.46
C ILE A 28 -4.86 3.25 8.74
N GLY A 29 -4.86 3.90 9.92
CA GLY A 29 -4.73 3.26 11.22
C GLY A 29 -3.29 2.83 11.52
N GLU A 30 -3.08 2.06 12.59
CA GLU A 30 -1.75 1.57 13.03
C GLU A 30 -1.10 0.57 12.04
N GLY A 31 -1.82 0.20 11.00
CA GLY A 31 -1.33 -0.69 9.96
C GLY A 31 -1.19 -2.15 10.37
N SER A 32 -1.69 -2.53 11.55
CA SER A 32 -1.58 -3.89 12.10
C SER A 32 -2.41 -4.92 11.34
N ASN A 33 -3.48 -4.48 10.64
CA ASN A 33 -4.37 -5.33 9.85
C ASN A 33 -4.59 -4.73 8.44
N LEU A 34 -3.48 -4.40 7.76
CA LEU A 34 -3.50 -3.91 6.38
C LEU A 34 -3.51 -5.06 5.39
N ILE A 35 -4.53 -5.09 4.56
CA ILE A 35 -4.64 -6.00 3.42
C ILE A 35 -4.40 -5.18 2.17
N THR A 36 -3.35 -5.48 1.43
CA THR A 36 -3.11 -4.84 0.13
C THR A 36 -3.76 -5.67 -0.95
N GLU A 37 -4.53 -5.02 -1.82
CA GLU A 37 -5.04 -5.61 -3.04
C GLU A 37 -4.48 -4.90 -4.27
N LYS A 38 -3.96 -5.69 -5.21
CA LYS A 38 -3.47 -5.22 -6.50
C LYS A 38 -4.54 -5.43 -7.56
N LEU A 39 -4.81 -4.40 -8.35
CA LEU A 39 -5.64 -4.52 -9.55
C LEU A 39 -4.81 -5.20 -10.64
N ASN A 40 -5.31 -6.34 -11.12
CA ASN A 40 -4.71 -7.07 -12.23
C ASN A 40 -5.27 -6.61 -13.58
N GLU A 41 -4.74 -7.17 -14.67
CA GLU A 41 -5.16 -6.83 -16.04
C GLU A 41 -6.59 -7.30 -16.37
N ASN A 42 -7.13 -8.25 -15.60
CA ASN A 42 -8.52 -8.70 -15.71
C ASN A 42 -9.50 -7.76 -15.01
N GLY A 43 -9.02 -6.73 -14.31
CA GLY A 43 -9.84 -5.80 -13.53
C GLY A 43 -10.26 -6.37 -12.16
N GLU A 44 -9.62 -7.44 -11.70
CA GLU A 44 -9.86 -8.06 -10.41
C GLU A 44 -8.82 -7.60 -9.37
N TYR A 45 -9.24 -7.55 -8.11
CA TYR A 45 -8.38 -7.20 -6.98
C TYR A 45 -7.81 -8.48 -6.37
N GLU A 46 -6.51 -8.66 -6.49
CA GLU A 46 -5.79 -9.79 -5.89
C GLU A 46 -5.14 -9.34 -4.59
N THR A 47 -5.46 -10.05 -3.49
CA THR A 47 -4.80 -9.81 -2.21
C THR A 47 -3.35 -10.24 -2.27
N ILE A 48 -2.43 -9.32 -1.99
CA ILE A 48 -0.99 -9.58 -1.96
C ILE A 48 -0.44 -9.28 -0.57
N GLN A 49 0.49 -10.13 -0.11
CA GLN A 49 1.27 -9.85 1.10
C GLN A 49 2.48 -9.01 0.73
N THR A 50 2.68 -7.94 1.47
CA THR A 50 3.68 -6.92 1.15
C THR A 50 4.40 -6.51 2.42
N PRO A 51 5.70 -6.20 2.33
CA PRO A 51 6.44 -5.72 3.48
C PRO A 51 5.94 -4.31 3.84
N ILE A 52 5.36 -4.19 5.03
CA ILE A 52 4.92 -2.93 5.61
C ILE A 52 5.98 -2.49 6.62
N LYS A 53 6.60 -1.34 6.36
CA LYS A 53 7.54 -0.68 7.26
C LYS A 53 6.81 0.44 7.99
N ARG A 54 6.84 0.41 9.31
CA ARG A 54 6.25 1.44 10.16
C ARG A 54 7.37 2.27 10.75
N PHE A 55 7.25 3.59 10.63
CA PHE A 55 8.21 4.53 11.18
C PHE A 55 7.46 5.72 11.75
N ASP A 56 7.49 5.84 13.07
CA ASP A 56 6.81 6.90 13.81
C ASP A 56 5.31 6.93 13.46
N ASP A 57 4.75 8.06 13.03
CA ASP A 57 3.37 8.19 12.55
C ASP A 57 3.16 7.87 11.05
N SER A 58 4.14 7.23 10.40
CA SER A 58 4.11 6.93 8.97
C SER A 58 4.23 5.43 8.68
N ILE A 59 3.45 4.98 7.71
CA ILE A 59 3.41 3.62 7.20
C ILE A 59 3.89 3.63 5.76
N PHE A 60 4.94 2.87 5.50
CA PHE A 60 5.57 2.72 4.20
C PHE A 60 5.32 1.30 3.72
N ILE A 61 4.65 1.17 2.59
CA ILE A 61 4.44 -0.13 1.96
C ILE A 61 5.34 -0.19 0.74
N VAL A 62 6.17 -1.22 0.66
CA VAL A 62 7.24 -1.35 -0.34
C VAL A 62 6.93 -2.46 -1.34
N TRP A 63 7.21 -2.20 -2.61
CA TRP A 63 7.00 -3.10 -3.74
C TRP A 63 8.10 -2.98 -4.79
N ASP A 64 8.32 -4.06 -5.54
CA ASP A 64 9.28 -4.09 -6.66
C ASP A 64 8.80 -3.27 -7.87
N LYS A 65 7.47 -3.08 -8.03
CA LYS A 65 6.89 -2.38 -9.17
C LYS A 65 5.67 -1.56 -8.75
N PRO A 66 5.43 -0.39 -9.37
CA PRO A 66 4.22 0.40 -9.12
C PRO A 66 3.02 -0.22 -9.83
N PHE A 67 1.85 -0.21 -9.19
CA PHE A 67 0.60 -0.76 -9.72
C PHE A 67 -0.62 -0.02 -9.17
N ASN A 68 -1.77 -0.18 -9.80
CA ASN A 68 -3.02 0.35 -9.26
C ASN A 68 -3.62 -0.67 -8.29
N GLY A 69 -4.12 -0.21 -7.14
CA GLY A 69 -4.63 -1.11 -6.12
C GLY A 69 -5.41 -0.39 -5.06
N ARG A 70 -5.75 -1.11 -4.00
CA ARG A 70 -6.35 -0.53 -2.80
C ARG A 70 -5.83 -1.25 -1.57
N ILE A 71 -5.85 -0.54 -0.46
CA ILE A 71 -5.49 -1.10 0.84
C ILE A 71 -6.75 -1.09 1.68
N ILE A 72 -7.06 -2.24 2.27
CA ILE A 72 -8.13 -2.41 3.23
C ILE A 72 -7.49 -2.42 4.62
N PHE A 73 -8.05 -1.66 5.53
CA PHE A 73 -7.58 -1.56 6.91
C PHE A 73 -8.75 -1.50 7.87
N ASP A 74 -8.52 -1.97 9.08
CA ASP A 74 -9.42 -1.68 10.17
C ASP A 74 -9.02 -0.36 10.83
N LYS A 75 -10.03 0.45 11.17
CA LYS A 75 -9.87 1.84 11.61
C LYS A 75 -9.98 1.92 13.12
#